data_AF-A0A3D1GA35-F1
#
_entry.id   AF-A0A3D1GA35-F1
#
_cell.length_a   1.000
_cell.length_b   1.000
_cell.length_c   1.000
_cell.angle_alpha   90.00
_cell.angle_beta   90.00
_cell.angle_gamma   90.00
#
_symmetry.space_group_name_H-M   'P 1'
#
loop_
_entity.id
_entity.type
_entity.pdbx_description
1 polymer ?
#
loop_
_entity_poly.entity_id
_entity_poly.type
_entity_poly.pdbx_seq_one_letter_code
_entity_poly.pdbx_strand_id
1 'polypeptide(L)'
;MPFKNQKTWTKWIIFFGLYLLLVISSNYYIASDNQHPENTQKRIPEEKESVLLVYDDPLSETSIFFPDSVYKSITVIHADEKLSINSLISHNELTIHVLGIGVGTTKSIQVTSEHTQSIASLSLIDPIGIPELELLGGSTLNNAFYKTALSVLNIIKKTTPNFGRLQILNESIEFLRTSIQQDASVNRDRISRVELPVFISLSNNSNDTQKAIAEEFYRIVPQSIFWNGRVSEEEGILPLKSFLEAVENKSAITYETALASRITESKKSFDPSGVIQKKGKALLVLMLIIILSTLVSEDLTCIGTGLMIARGIIGFIPGVIACLIGIFVGDILLYLAGRWLASSTLQKA
;
A
#
# COMPACT_ATOMS: atom_id res chain seq x y z
N MET A 1 -30.90 -36.28 -30.82
CA MET A 1 -31.51 -35.24 -29.97
C MET A 1 -31.41 -33.89 -30.69
N PRO A 2 -32.51 -33.31 -31.17
CA PRO A 2 -32.48 -32.06 -31.94
C PRO A 2 -32.49 -30.84 -31.01
N PHE A 3 -31.71 -29.83 -31.37
CA PHE A 3 -31.58 -28.53 -30.72
C PHE A 3 -32.92 -27.76 -30.66
N LYS A 4 -33.78 -28.07 -29.68
CA LYS A 4 -35.07 -27.39 -29.49
C LYS A 4 -34.97 -25.99 -28.85
N ASN A 5 -33.79 -25.35 -28.88
CA ASN A 5 -33.53 -24.07 -28.20
C ASN A 5 -32.85 -23.00 -29.09
N GLN A 6 -33.08 -23.06 -30.40
CA GLN A 6 -32.52 -22.07 -31.35
C GLN A 6 -32.91 -20.62 -30.98
N LYS A 7 -34.13 -20.42 -30.48
CA LYS A 7 -34.69 -19.10 -30.08
C LYS A 7 -34.05 -18.50 -28.82
N THR A 8 -33.53 -19.33 -27.91
CA THR A 8 -32.78 -18.84 -26.73
C THR A 8 -31.35 -18.46 -27.11
N TRP A 9 -30.74 -19.23 -28.01
CA TRP A 9 -29.39 -18.96 -28.50
C TRP A 9 -29.29 -17.61 -29.24
N THR A 10 -30.27 -17.28 -30.08
CA THR A 10 -30.32 -15.97 -30.76
C THR A 10 -30.45 -14.82 -29.76
N LYS A 11 -31.23 -14.98 -28.68
CA LYS A 11 -31.35 -13.95 -27.63
C LYS A 11 -30.02 -13.72 -26.91
N TRP A 12 -29.31 -14.79 -26.54
CA TRP A 12 -27.99 -14.69 -25.91
C TRP A 12 -26.98 -13.97 -26.81
N ILE A 13 -26.97 -14.26 -28.11
CA ILE A 13 -26.09 -13.57 -29.08
C ILE A 13 -26.40 -12.07 -29.14
N ILE A 14 -27.68 -11.70 -29.20
CA ILE A 14 -28.08 -10.28 -29.25
C ILE A 14 -27.68 -9.56 -27.96
N PHE A 15 -27.95 -10.16 -26.78
CA PHE A 15 -27.56 -9.57 -25.50
C PHE A 15 -26.04 -9.45 -25.36
N PHE A 16 -25.28 -10.47 -25.77
CA PHE A 16 -23.83 -10.45 -25.75
C PHE A 16 -23.25 -9.40 -26.71
N GLY A 17 -23.80 -9.30 -27.92
CA GLY A 17 -23.41 -8.28 -28.90
C GLY A 17 -23.67 -6.86 -28.40
N LEU A 18 -24.83 -6.62 -27.79
CA LEU A 18 -25.16 -5.33 -27.17
C LEU A 18 -24.23 -5.01 -26.00
N TYR A 19 -23.94 -5.99 -25.14
CA TYR A 19 -22.99 -5.85 -24.04
C TYR A 19 -21.59 -5.48 -24.54
N LEU A 20 -21.08 -6.20 -25.55
CA LEU A 20 -19.76 -5.95 -26.13
C LEU A 20 -19.69 -4.54 -26.75
N LEU A 21 -20.75 -4.11 -27.43
CA LEU A 21 -20.85 -2.75 -27.97
C LEU A 21 -20.80 -1.70 -26.85
N LEU A 22 -21.54 -1.89 -25.76
CA LEU A 22 -21.50 -0.99 -24.59
C LEU A 22 -20.10 -0.94 -23.94
N VAL A 23 -19.42 -2.07 -23.83
CA VAL A 23 -18.04 -2.15 -23.31
C VAL A 23 -17.07 -1.39 -24.21
N ILE A 24 -17.16 -1.57 -25.52
CA ILE A 24 -16.31 -0.85 -26.49
C ILE A 24 -16.58 0.66 -26.42
N SER A 25 -17.84 1.08 -26.45
CA SER A 25 -18.22 2.51 -26.36
C SER A 25 -17.76 3.14 -25.04
N SER A 26 -17.89 2.43 -23.92
CA SER A 26 -17.40 2.89 -22.62
C SER A 26 -15.88 3.08 -22.61
N ASN A 27 -15.13 2.12 -23.15
CA ASN A 27 -13.66 2.23 -23.21
C ASN A 27 -13.22 3.36 -24.15
N TYR A 28 -13.92 3.57 -25.27
CA TYR A 28 -13.65 4.69 -26.19
C TYR A 28 -13.89 6.04 -25.50
N TYR A 29 -15.00 6.19 -24.78
CA TYR A 29 -15.31 7.41 -24.02
C TYR A 29 -14.19 7.74 -23.01
N ILE A 30 -13.75 6.76 -22.22
CA ILE A 30 -12.68 6.95 -21.23
C ILE A 30 -11.34 7.31 -21.90
N ALA A 31 -11.03 6.70 -23.04
CA ALA A 31 -9.80 7.00 -23.76
C ALA A 31 -9.77 8.44 -24.32
N SER A 32 -10.93 8.98 -24.70
CA SER A 32 -11.06 10.36 -25.19
C SER A 32 -10.93 11.40 -24.08
N ASP A 33 -11.33 11.06 -22.86
CA ASP A 33 -11.34 11.98 -21.70
C ASP A 33 -9.93 12.20 -21.11
N ASN A 34 -9.04 11.22 -21.23
CA ASN A 34 -7.68 11.25 -20.66
C ASN A 34 -6.64 12.07 -21.46
N GLN A 35 -7.04 12.93 -22.41
CA GLN A 35 -6.11 13.67 -23.29
C GLN A 35 -5.58 15.01 -22.73
N HIS A 36 -5.77 15.30 -21.44
CA HIS A 36 -5.18 16.50 -20.81
C HIS A 36 -4.05 16.12 -19.85
N PRO A 37 -2.78 16.05 -20.31
CA PRO A 37 -1.66 16.02 -19.40
C PRO A 37 -1.46 17.43 -18.83
N GLU A 38 -1.73 17.62 -17.54
CA GLU A 38 -1.21 18.77 -16.81
C GLU A 38 0.31 18.66 -16.76
N ASN A 39 0.96 19.58 -17.46
CA ASN A 39 2.41 19.63 -17.60
C ASN A 39 2.95 20.56 -16.52
N THR A 40 3.05 20.07 -15.28
CA THR A 40 3.62 20.82 -14.16
C THR A 40 5.14 20.73 -14.21
N GLN A 41 5.77 21.51 -15.09
CA GLN A 41 7.22 21.74 -15.02
C GLN A 41 7.52 22.55 -13.75
N LYS A 42 7.99 21.88 -12.70
CA LYS A 42 8.53 22.55 -11.51
C LYS A 42 9.93 23.10 -11.80
N ARG A 43 10.14 24.35 -11.40
CA ARG A 43 11.39 25.11 -11.55
C ARG A 43 12.45 24.51 -10.62
N ILE A 44 13.65 24.23 -11.14
CA ILE A 44 14.81 23.83 -10.33
C ILE A 44 15.26 25.07 -9.52
N PRO A 45 15.45 24.97 -8.19
CA PRO A 45 15.93 26.08 -7.38
C PRO A 45 17.34 26.55 -7.77
N GLU A 46 17.63 27.84 -7.54
CA GLU A 46 18.96 28.45 -7.78
C GLU A 46 19.90 28.23 -6.56
N GLU A 47 21.19 28.52 -6.75
CA GLU A 47 22.30 28.10 -5.88
C GLU A 47 22.14 28.46 -4.37
N LYS A 48 22.48 27.49 -3.50
CA LYS A 48 22.56 27.54 -2.01
C LYS A 48 21.25 27.41 -1.21
N GLU A 49 20.33 26.58 -1.67
CA GLU A 49 19.14 26.21 -0.88
C GLU A 49 19.23 24.76 -0.39
N SER A 50 18.75 24.50 0.83
CA SER A 50 18.43 23.14 1.25
C SER A 50 17.21 22.66 0.48
N VAL A 51 17.17 21.39 0.09
CA VAL A 51 16.07 20.84 -0.70
C VAL A 51 15.40 19.72 0.08
N LEU A 52 14.08 19.78 0.22
CA LEU A 52 13.26 18.70 0.74
C LEU A 52 12.59 17.96 -0.42
N LEU A 53 13.09 16.78 -0.73
CA LEU A 53 12.54 15.90 -1.76
C LEU A 53 11.43 15.03 -1.18
N VAL A 54 10.19 15.27 -1.59
CA VAL A 54 8.99 14.62 -1.06
C VAL A 54 8.52 13.52 -2.00
N TYR A 55 8.48 12.29 -1.50
CA TYR A 55 7.80 11.15 -2.12
C TYR A 55 6.42 11.01 -1.49
N ASP A 56 5.40 11.48 -2.21
CA ASP A 56 4.01 11.48 -1.75
C ASP A 56 3.37 10.08 -1.78
N ASP A 57 2.30 9.97 -1.00
CA ASP A 57 1.31 8.91 -1.17
C ASP A 57 0.19 9.41 -2.10
N PRO A 58 0.06 8.87 -3.33
CA PRO A 58 -0.99 9.27 -4.26
C PRO A 58 -2.40 8.94 -3.76
N LEU A 59 -2.53 8.09 -2.73
CA LEU A 59 -3.81 7.78 -2.09
C LEU A 59 -4.12 8.66 -0.89
N SER A 60 -3.14 9.37 -0.34
CA SER A 60 -3.43 10.17 0.84
C SER A 60 -4.16 11.43 0.42
N GLU A 61 -5.39 11.60 0.92
CA GLU A 61 -6.09 12.89 0.87
C GLU A 61 -5.30 14.01 1.58
N THR A 62 -4.27 13.65 2.36
CA THR A 62 -3.33 14.59 2.94
C THR A 62 -2.17 14.83 1.98
N SER A 63 -2.40 15.61 0.93
CA SER A 63 -1.28 16.39 0.39
C SER A 63 -0.79 17.27 1.55
N ILE A 64 0.44 17.01 2.01
CA ILE A 64 1.00 17.83 3.08
C ILE A 64 1.27 19.19 2.47
N PHE A 65 0.39 20.15 2.77
CA PHE A 65 0.63 21.53 2.41
C PHE A 65 1.70 22.08 3.34
N PHE A 66 2.88 22.34 2.78
CA PHE A 66 3.95 23.02 3.48
C PHE A 66 3.77 24.53 3.29
N PRO A 67 3.39 25.30 4.32
CA PRO A 67 3.26 26.75 4.18
C PRO A 67 4.63 27.37 3.88
N ASP A 68 4.70 28.30 2.93
CA ASP A 68 5.93 29.04 2.59
C ASP A 68 6.57 29.74 3.79
N SER A 69 5.76 30.08 4.80
CA SER A 69 6.21 30.71 6.05
C SER A 69 7.09 29.80 6.90
N VAL A 70 6.97 28.47 6.75
CA VAL A 70 7.69 27.49 7.56
C VAL A 70 9.12 27.29 7.04
N TYR A 71 9.31 27.30 5.71
CA TYR A 71 10.54 26.88 5.05
C TYR A 71 11.15 27.97 4.15
N LYS A 72 11.32 29.19 4.66
CA LYS A 72 12.03 30.25 3.92
C LYS A 72 13.45 29.86 3.46
N SER A 73 14.04 28.81 4.02
CA SER A 73 15.38 28.30 3.70
C SER A 73 15.41 26.94 2.99
N ILE A 74 14.25 26.28 2.80
CA ILE A 74 14.19 24.93 2.23
C ILE A 74 13.22 24.87 1.05
N THR A 75 13.71 24.55 -0.14
CA THR A 75 12.88 24.32 -1.32
C THR A 75 12.20 22.96 -1.22
N VAL A 76 10.86 22.92 -1.26
CA VAL A 76 10.12 21.65 -1.29
C VAL A 76 9.89 21.20 -2.73
N ILE A 77 10.42 20.03 -3.08
CA ILE A 77 10.25 19.42 -4.40
C ILE A 77 9.50 18.10 -4.22
N HIS A 78 8.30 18.02 -4.78
CA HIS A 78 7.58 16.75 -4.85
C HIS A 78 8.14 15.93 -6.01
N ALA A 79 8.69 14.76 -5.71
CA ALA A 79 9.28 13.85 -6.66
C ALA A 79 8.17 13.18 -7.49
N ASP A 80 8.10 13.54 -8.77
CA ASP A 80 7.40 12.78 -9.80
C ASP A 80 8.37 11.73 -10.39
N GLU A 81 7.85 10.64 -10.99
CA GLU A 81 8.61 9.63 -11.73
C GLU A 81 9.70 10.21 -12.69
N LYS A 82 9.51 11.43 -13.21
CA LYS A 82 10.40 12.11 -14.15
C LYS A 82 11.53 12.90 -13.48
N LEU A 83 11.40 13.32 -12.23
CA LEU A 83 12.45 14.08 -11.56
C LEU A 83 13.47 13.11 -10.96
N SER A 84 14.55 12.86 -11.70
CA SER A 84 15.64 12.01 -11.24
C SER A 84 16.45 12.70 -10.15
N ILE A 85 16.59 12.08 -8.98
CA ILE A 85 17.46 12.60 -7.91
C ILE A 85 18.88 12.90 -8.40
N ASN A 86 19.34 12.19 -9.45
CA ASN A 86 20.65 12.41 -10.07
C ASN A 86 20.82 13.84 -10.61
N SER A 87 19.74 14.52 -11.04
CA SER A 87 19.82 15.92 -11.49
C SER A 87 19.97 16.90 -10.32
N LEU A 88 19.52 16.52 -9.12
CA LEU A 88 19.75 17.31 -7.91
C LEU A 88 21.16 17.06 -7.37
N ILE A 89 21.59 15.79 -7.31
CA ILE A 89 22.90 15.39 -6.79
C ILE A 89 24.07 15.97 -7.60
N SER A 90 23.89 16.21 -8.90
CA SER A 90 24.93 16.86 -9.72
C SER A 90 25.29 18.28 -9.25
N HIS A 91 24.46 18.89 -8.40
CA HIS A 91 24.75 20.17 -7.75
C HIS A 91 25.40 19.90 -6.39
N ASN A 92 26.75 19.87 -6.35
CA ASN A 92 27.55 19.52 -5.17
C ASN A 92 27.36 20.42 -3.94
N GLU A 93 26.61 21.53 -4.04
CA GLU A 93 26.41 22.49 -2.95
C GLU A 93 25.04 22.38 -2.24
N LEU A 94 24.16 21.46 -2.66
CA LEU A 94 22.82 21.32 -2.08
C LEU A 94 22.79 20.36 -0.89
N THR A 95 22.15 20.78 0.20
CA THR A 95 21.78 19.87 1.31
C THR A 95 20.46 19.21 0.96
N ILE A 96 20.46 17.91 0.70
CA ILE A 96 19.25 17.17 0.28
C ILE A 96 18.67 16.42 1.47
N HIS A 97 17.43 16.75 1.83
CA HIS A 97 16.60 16.02 2.78
C HIS A 97 15.57 15.21 1.99
N VAL A 98 15.30 13.98 2.42
CA VAL A 98 14.30 13.12 1.78
C VAL A 98 13.13 12.89 2.72
N LEU A 99 11.92 13.06 2.23
CA LEU A 99 10.68 12.79 2.94
C LEU A 99 9.87 11.72 2.20
N GLY A 100 9.46 10.66 2.88
CA GLY A 100 8.50 9.69 2.38
C GLY A 100 7.20 9.74 3.18
N ILE A 101 6.07 9.79 2.50
CA ILE A 101 4.73 9.79 3.10
C ILE A 101 4.02 8.52 2.65
N GLY A 102 3.45 7.73 3.57
CA GLY A 102 2.69 6.53 3.22
C GLY A 102 3.48 5.62 2.27
N VAL A 103 2.91 5.28 1.10
CA VAL A 103 3.62 4.46 0.07
C VAL A 103 4.93 5.07 -0.43
N GLY A 104 5.11 6.39 -0.36
CA GLY A 104 6.36 7.07 -0.69
C GLY A 104 7.54 6.63 0.18
N THR A 105 7.28 6.03 1.34
CA THR A 105 8.30 5.51 2.28
C THR A 105 9.25 4.51 1.63
N THR A 106 8.74 3.58 0.82
CA THR A 106 9.62 2.58 0.19
C THR A 106 10.60 3.25 -0.78
N LYS A 107 10.11 4.24 -1.53
CA LYS A 107 10.95 4.96 -2.48
C LYS A 107 11.96 5.87 -1.78
N SER A 108 11.56 6.57 -0.72
CA SER A 108 12.47 7.41 0.06
C SER A 108 13.59 6.60 0.71
N ILE A 109 13.28 5.41 1.24
CA ILE A 109 14.28 4.47 1.80
C ILE A 109 15.22 3.98 0.70
N GLN A 110 14.69 3.56 -0.44
CA GLN A 110 15.51 3.13 -1.58
C GLN A 110 16.52 4.22 -1.96
N VAL A 111 16.02 5.42 -2.23
CA VAL A 111 16.81 6.55 -2.71
C VAL A 111 17.88 6.94 -1.69
N THR A 112 17.52 6.93 -0.41
CA THR A 112 18.44 7.21 0.70
C THR A 112 19.54 6.16 0.84
N SER A 113 19.20 4.88 0.64
CA SER A 113 20.17 3.79 0.68
C SER A 113 21.12 3.78 -0.52
N GLU A 114 20.68 4.31 -1.67
CA GLU A 114 21.49 4.39 -2.90
C GLU A 114 22.41 5.62 -2.92
N HIS A 115 22.04 6.71 -2.21
CA HIS A 115 22.75 8.00 -2.25
C HIS A 115 23.12 8.52 -0.85
N THR A 116 23.56 7.63 0.03
CA THR A 116 23.82 7.95 1.45
C THR A 116 24.81 9.10 1.67
N GLN A 117 25.72 9.35 0.72
CA GLN A 117 26.70 10.45 0.82
C GLN A 117 26.13 11.82 0.44
N SER A 118 25.04 11.86 -0.33
CA SER A 118 24.45 13.11 -0.84
C SER A 118 23.21 13.54 -0.07
N ILE A 119 22.67 12.66 0.79
CA ILE A 119 21.42 12.88 1.54
C ILE A 119 21.76 13.15 3.00
N ALA A 120 21.27 14.28 3.50
CA ALA A 120 21.52 14.76 4.85
C ALA A 120 20.60 14.10 5.90
N SER A 121 19.34 13.81 5.55
CA SER A 121 18.40 13.15 6.46
C SER A 121 17.25 12.46 5.74
N LEU A 122 16.57 11.56 6.46
CA LEU A 122 15.36 10.87 6.03
C LEU A 122 14.21 11.14 7.00
N SER A 123 13.08 11.59 6.49
CA SER A 123 11.84 11.75 7.25
C SER A 123 10.79 10.78 6.70
N LEU A 124 10.06 10.11 7.60
CA LEU A 124 9.04 9.13 7.28
C LEU A 124 7.73 9.52 7.99
N ILE A 125 6.67 9.78 7.23
CA ILE A 125 5.36 10.18 7.76
C ILE A 125 4.36 9.08 7.44
N ASP A 126 3.68 8.58 8.48
CA ASP A 126 2.78 7.44 8.40
C ASP A 126 3.39 6.28 7.59
N PRO A 127 4.59 5.82 8.00
CA PRO A 127 5.38 4.93 7.16
C PRO A 127 4.67 3.60 6.90
N ILE A 128 4.87 3.09 5.70
CA ILE A 128 4.62 1.70 5.33
C ILE A 128 5.93 1.07 4.84
N GLY A 129 5.91 -0.20 4.49
CA GLY A 129 7.02 -0.90 3.85
C GLY A 129 7.75 -1.86 4.79
N ILE A 130 7.08 -2.36 5.83
CA ILE A 130 7.52 -3.54 6.61
C ILE A 130 6.59 -4.70 6.29
N PRO A 131 6.91 -5.54 5.28
CA PRO A 131 5.98 -6.52 4.72
C PRO A 131 5.40 -7.52 5.74
N GLU A 132 6.16 -7.83 6.79
CA GLU A 132 5.78 -8.78 7.83
C GLU A 132 4.61 -8.27 8.69
N LEU A 133 4.41 -6.95 8.74
CA LEU A 133 3.31 -6.30 9.47
C LEU A 133 2.13 -5.94 8.56
N GLU A 134 2.33 -6.02 7.25
CA GLU A 134 1.32 -5.61 6.27
C GLU A 134 0.48 -6.77 5.77
N LEU A 135 -0.80 -6.49 5.50
CA LEU A 135 -1.76 -7.39 4.87
C LEU A 135 -1.72 -8.83 5.41
N LEU A 136 -0.99 -9.71 4.71
CA LEU A 136 -0.94 -11.15 4.93
C LEU A 136 0.39 -11.58 5.58
N GLY A 137 1.21 -10.64 6.07
CA GLY A 137 2.36 -10.89 6.92
C GLY A 137 3.59 -11.42 6.18
N GLY A 138 3.90 -10.88 5.01
CA GLY A 138 5.15 -11.16 4.29
C GLY A 138 5.12 -10.79 2.82
N SER A 139 6.29 -10.46 2.26
CA SER A 139 6.43 -9.88 0.91
C SER A 139 5.88 -10.76 -0.20
N THR A 140 6.18 -12.06 -0.21
CA THR A 140 5.71 -12.97 -1.28
C THR A 140 4.18 -13.05 -1.34
N LEU A 141 3.54 -13.15 -0.17
CA LEU A 141 2.10 -13.30 -0.08
C LEU A 141 1.38 -11.97 -0.33
N ASN A 142 1.94 -10.87 0.17
CA ASN A 142 1.44 -9.52 -0.11
C ASN A 142 1.54 -9.22 -1.61
N ASN A 143 2.67 -9.52 -2.26
CA ASN A 143 2.83 -9.32 -3.70
C ASN A 143 1.89 -10.20 -4.52
N ALA A 144 1.68 -11.46 -4.13
CA ALA A 144 0.69 -12.33 -4.76
C ALA A 144 -0.72 -11.71 -4.65
N PHE A 145 -1.10 -11.25 -3.46
CA PHE A 145 -2.37 -10.56 -3.24
C PHE A 145 -2.49 -9.30 -4.10
N TYR A 146 -1.49 -8.42 -4.11
CA TYR A 146 -1.51 -7.19 -4.90
C TYR A 146 -1.67 -7.47 -6.39
N LYS A 147 -0.94 -8.44 -6.94
CA LYS A 147 -1.02 -8.84 -8.36
C LYS A 147 -2.40 -9.41 -8.72
N THR A 148 -2.97 -10.24 -7.85
CA THR A 148 -4.30 -10.80 -8.04
C THR A 148 -5.37 -9.71 -7.96
N ALA A 149 -5.33 -8.87 -6.93
CA ALA A 149 -6.25 -7.74 -6.78
C ALA A 149 -6.16 -6.79 -7.98
N LEU A 150 -4.96 -6.46 -8.43
CA LEU A 150 -4.75 -5.59 -9.60
C LEU A 150 -5.35 -6.20 -10.87
N SER A 151 -5.18 -7.51 -11.05
CA SER A 151 -5.74 -8.24 -12.18
C SER A 151 -7.26 -8.25 -12.14
N VAL A 152 -7.87 -8.53 -10.98
CA VAL A 152 -9.33 -8.50 -10.79
C VAL A 152 -9.90 -7.11 -11.04
N LEU A 153 -9.32 -6.06 -10.46
CA LEU A 153 -9.79 -4.69 -10.67
C LEU A 153 -9.66 -4.25 -12.13
N ASN A 154 -8.57 -4.63 -12.81
CA ASN A 154 -8.41 -4.35 -14.24
C ASN A 154 -9.43 -5.09 -15.09
N ILE A 155 -9.74 -6.36 -14.76
CA ILE A 155 -10.79 -7.13 -15.46
C ILE A 155 -12.12 -6.42 -15.27
N ILE A 156 -12.54 -6.16 -14.02
CA ILE A 156 -13.81 -5.47 -13.72
C ILE A 156 -13.90 -4.14 -14.48
N LYS A 157 -12.86 -3.30 -14.38
CA LYS A 157 -12.82 -1.99 -15.05
C LYS A 157 -12.94 -2.10 -16.57
N LYS A 158 -12.32 -3.10 -17.21
CA LYS A 158 -12.33 -3.27 -18.67
C LYS A 158 -13.58 -3.99 -19.17
N THR A 159 -14.14 -4.93 -18.40
CA THR A 159 -15.28 -5.74 -18.83
C THR A 159 -16.60 -5.11 -18.47
N THR A 160 -16.69 -4.28 -17.42
CA THR A 160 -17.96 -3.66 -17.03
C THR A 160 -18.16 -2.33 -17.75
N PRO A 161 -19.24 -2.15 -18.53
CA PRO A 161 -19.54 -0.88 -19.16
C PRO A 161 -19.87 0.16 -18.07
N ASN A 162 -18.97 1.11 -17.85
CA ASN A 162 -19.04 2.01 -16.70
C ASN A 162 -19.06 3.50 -17.06
N PHE A 163 -18.68 3.89 -18.27
CA PHE A 163 -18.72 5.27 -18.76
C PHE A 163 -18.06 6.27 -17.78
N GLY A 164 -16.92 5.88 -17.19
CA GLY A 164 -16.20 6.71 -16.23
C GLY A 164 -16.61 6.53 -14.77
N ARG A 165 -17.73 5.85 -14.46
CA ARG A 165 -18.16 5.62 -13.06
C ARG A 165 -17.18 4.80 -12.23
N LEU A 166 -16.37 3.96 -12.88
CA LEU A 166 -15.33 3.18 -12.21
C LEU A 166 -13.97 3.90 -12.18
N GLN A 167 -13.90 5.19 -12.49
CA GLN A 167 -12.67 5.99 -12.31
C GLN A 167 -12.20 6.02 -10.85
N ILE A 168 -13.11 5.88 -9.87
CA ILE A 168 -12.76 5.73 -8.45
C ILE A 168 -11.84 4.52 -8.18
N LEU A 169 -11.83 3.51 -9.06
CA LEU A 169 -10.92 2.37 -8.96
C LEU A 169 -9.48 2.72 -9.41
N ASN A 170 -9.27 3.84 -10.09
CA ASN A 170 -7.95 4.25 -10.58
C ASN A 170 -6.97 4.41 -9.42
N GLU A 171 -7.40 5.07 -8.35
CA GLU A 171 -6.61 5.22 -7.13
C GLU A 171 -6.16 3.87 -6.59
N SER A 172 -7.11 2.94 -6.38
CA SER A 172 -6.78 1.58 -5.93
C SER A 172 -5.85 0.84 -6.91
N ILE A 173 -6.04 1.02 -8.22
CA ILE A 173 -5.19 0.41 -9.24
C ILE A 173 -3.77 0.97 -9.19
N GLU A 174 -3.61 2.29 -9.07
CA GLU A 174 -2.29 2.92 -8.96
C GLU A 174 -1.59 2.51 -7.67
N PHE A 175 -2.27 2.50 -6.53
CA PHE A 175 -1.72 1.98 -5.28
C PHE A 175 -1.19 0.56 -5.40
N LEU A 176 -1.98 -0.34 -5.98
CA LEU A 176 -1.57 -1.73 -6.17
C LEU A 176 -0.36 -1.81 -7.11
N ARG A 177 -0.33 -1.01 -8.18
CA ARG A 177 0.80 -0.95 -9.11
C ARG A 177 2.06 -0.45 -8.42
N THR A 178 1.99 0.67 -7.71
CA THR A 178 3.09 1.25 -6.94
C THR A 178 3.60 0.26 -5.90
N SER A 179 2.70 -0.39 -5.16
CA SER A 179 3.06 -1.40 -4.15
C SER A 179 3.81 -2.61 -4.75
N ILE A 180 3.43 -3.05 -5.95
CA ILE A 180 4.12 -4.13 -6.67
C ILE A 180 5.50 -3.68 -7.16
N GLN A 181 5.61 -2.46 -7.67
CA GLN A 181 6.86 -1.94 -8.25
C GLN A 181 7.92 -1.62 -7.20
N GLN A 182 7.50 -1.09 -6.05
CA GLN A 182 8.41 -0.60 -5.02
C GLN A 182 9.12 -1.72 -4.22
N ASP A 183 8.61 -2.96 -4.26
CA ASP A 183 9.13 -4.14 -3.57
C ASP A 183 9.70 -3.87 -2.17
N ALA A 184 8.80 -3.83 -1.19
CA ALA A 184 9.18 -3.58 0.20
C ALA A 184 9.98 -4.72 0.87
N SER A 185 10.24 -5.85 0.18
CA SER A 185 10.96 -7.00 0.77
C SER A 185 12.36 -6.68 1.25
N VAL A 186 13.02 -5.70 0.63
CA VAL A 186 14.38 -5.27 0.95
C VAL A 186 14.44 -4.07 1.90
N ASN A 187 13.30 -3.49 2.26
CA ASN A 187 13.26 -2.24 3.03
C ASN A 187 13.87 -2.38 4.42
N ARG A 188 13.61 -3.49 5.12
CA ARG A 188 14.20 -3.77 6.42
C ARG A 188 15.73 -3.77 6.35
N ASP A 189 16.28 -4.44 5.34
CA ASP A 189 17.73 -4.51 5.14
C ASP A 189 18.32 -3.16 4.70
N ARG A 190 17.57 -2.37 3.94
CA ARG A 190 17.99 -1.01 3.55
C ARG A 190 17.98 -0.07 4.76
N ILE A 191 16.86 0.03 5.48
CA ILE A 191 16.70 0.97 6.59
C ILE A 191 17.63 0.64 7.77
N SER A 192 17.93 -0.64 8.02
CA SER A 192 18.87 -1.04 9.09
C SER A 192 20.33 -0.61 8.84
N ARG A 193 20.66 -0.25 7.59
CA ARG A 193 21.99 0.26 7.19
C ARG A 193 22.04 1.78 7.06
N VAL A 194 20.93 2.47 7.30
CA VAL A 194 20.87 3.93 7.25
C VAL A 194 21.57 4.47 8.50
N GLU A 195 22.63 5.26 8.31
CA GLU A 195 23.42 5.87 9.39
C GLU A 195 23.06 7.35 9.64
N LEU A 196 22.43 7.98 8.65
CA LEU A 196 21.95 9.36 8.71
C LEU A 196 20.82 9.56 9.72
N PRO A 197 20.58 10.81 10.18
CA PRO A 197 19.47 11.14 11.06
C PRO A 197 18.12 10.80 10.42
N VAL A 198 17.22 10.21 11.22
CA VAL A 198 15.90 9.80 10.76
C VAL A 198 14.79 10.39 11.63
N PHE A 199 13.75 10.93 11.01
CA PHE A 199 12.53 11.36 11.68
C PHE A 199 11.38 10.44 11.29
N ILE A 200 10.61 9.99 12.28
CA ILE A 200 9.44 9.14 12.09
C ILE A 200 8.24 9.81 12.74
N SER A 201 7.19 10.00 11.96
CA SER A 201 5.92 10.54 12.42
C SER A 201 4.78 9.54 12.21
N LEU A 202 3.87 9.49 13.17
CA LEU A 202 2.62 8.74 13.07
C LEU A 202 1.43 9.65 13.37
N SER A 203 0.47 9.73 12.46
CA SER A 203 -0.76 10.48 12.64
C SER A 203 -1.66 9.87 13.73
N ASN A 204 -2.39 10.74 14.46
CA ASN A 204 -3.24 10.31 15.57
C ASN A 204 -4.39 9.37 15.17
N ASN A 205 -4.80 9.39 13.90
CA ASN A 205 -5.88 8.54 13.36
C ASN A 205 -5.35 7.24 12.74
N SER A 206 -4.06 6.95 12.87
CA SER A 206 -3.44 5.77 12.28
C SER A 206 -3.92 4.49 12.96
N ASN A 207 -4.11 3.45 12.15
CA ASN A 207 -4.60 2.16 12.64
C ASN A 207 -3.48 1.37 13.37
N ASP A 208 -3.85 0.29 14.06
CA ASP A 208 -2.91 -0.56 14.81
C ASP A 208 -1.75 -1.09 13.94
N THR A 209 -1.99 -1.31 12.64
CA THR A 209 -0.97 -1.79 11.71
C THR A 209 0.06 -0.71 11.39
N GLN A 210 -0.38 0.51 11.08
CA GLN A 210 0.51 1.66 10.87
C GLN A 210 1.31 1.97 12.13
N LYS A 211 0.67 1.89 13.31
CA LYS A 211 1.35 2.06 14.58
C LYS A 211 2.47 1.03 14.78
N ALA A 212 2.16 -0.25 14.57
CA ALA A 212 3.15 -1.31 14.67
C ALA A 212 4.31 -1.13 13.68
N ILE A 213 4.03 -0.70 12.45
CA ILE A 213 5.05 -0.42 11.43
C ILE A 213 5.97 0.72 11.87
N ALA A 214 5.40 1.82 12.36
CA ALA A 214 6.17 2.98 12.80
C ALA A 214 7.02 2.66 14.04
N GLU A 215 6.48 1.88 14.99
CA GLU A 215 7.23 1.37 16.14
C GLU A 215 8.37 0.44 15.73
N GLU A 216 8.17 -0.39 14.70
CA GLU A 216 9.21 -1.27 14.18
C GLU A 216 10.30 -0.50 13.44
N PHE A 217 9.95 0.50 12.62
CA PHE A 217 10.94 1.42 12.05
C PHE A 217 11.73 2.14 13.13
N TYR A 218 11.05 2.64 14.16
CA TYR A 218 11.69 3.26 15.31
C TYR A 218 12.63 2.28 15.99
N ARG A 219 12.28 1.00 16.16
CA ARG A 219 13.19 0.01 16.75
C ARG A 219 14.41 -0.27 15.87
N ILE A 220 14.23 -0.43 14.56
CA ILE A 220 15.30 -0.79 13.62
C ILE A 220 16.33 0.36 13.48
N VAL A 221 15.88 1.61 13.56
CA VAL A 221 16.74 2.80 13.37
C VAL A 221 17.03 3.45 14.73
N PRO A 222 18.14 3.12 15.41
CA PRO A 222 18.37 3.54 16.79
C PRO A 222 18.50 5.07 16.94
N GLN A 223 19.05 5.74 15.93
CA GLN A 223 19.21 7.20 15.86
C GLN A 223 17.94 7.96 15.43
N SER A 224 16.83 7.25 15.21
CA SER A 224 15.59 7.91 14.81
C SER A 224 14.94 8.68 15.95
N ILE A 225 14.24 9.76 15.60
CA ILE A 225 13.32 10.48 16.48
C ILE A 225 11.90 10.07 16.12
N PHE A 226 11.09 9.77 17.13
CA PHE A 226 9.67 9.42 16.95
C PHE A 226 8.78 10.54 17.46
N TRP A 227 7.84 10.96 16.62
CA TRP A 227 6.82 11.93 16.98
C TRP A 227 5.42 11.38 16.68
N ASN A 228 4.52 11.57 17.64
CA ASN A 228 3.14 11.13 17.51
C ASN A 228 2.24 12.37 17.30
N GLY A 229 1.70 12.49 16.09
CA GLY A 229 0.85 13.57 15.66
C GLY A 229 0.81 13.68 14.15
N ARG A 230 -0.05 14.58 13.65
CA ARG A 230 -0.29 14.76 12.22
C ARG A 230 0.59 15.89 11.66
N VAL A 231 1.49 15.58 10.73
CA VAL A 231 2.41 16.58 10.13
C VAL A 231 1.69 17.56 9.19
N SER A 232 0.46 17.28 8.78
CA SER A 232 -0.33 18.21 7.94
C SER A 232 -0.95 19.38 8.70
N GLU A 233 -0.80 19.43 10.02
CA GLU A 233 -1.30 20.51 10.87
C GLU A 233 -0.14 21.37 11.37
N GLU A 234 -0.39 22.65 11.64
CA GLU A 234 0.64 23.64 12.02
C GLU A 234 1.49 23.15 13.23
N GLU A 235 0.86 22.41 14.16
CA GLU A 235 1.52 21.77 15.30
C GLU A 235 2.49 20.66 14.91
N GLY A 236 2.22 19.92 13.81
CA GLY A 236 3.04 18.80 13.39
C GLY A 236 4.17 19.14 12.42
N ILE A 237 4.09 20.30 11.78
CA ILE A 237 5.17 20.82 10.95
C ILE A 237 6.36 21.26 11.82
N LEU A 238 6.09 21.78 13.03
CA LEU A 238 7.13 22.31 13.91
C LEU A 238 8.18 21.25 14.32
N PRO A 239 7.81 20.04 14.77
CA PRO A 239 8.77 18.97 15.04
C PRO A 239 9.62 18.56 13.84
N LEU A 240 9.03 18.46 12.65
CA LEU A 240 9.76 18.16 11.42
C LEU A 240 10.77 19.27 11.11
N LYS A 241 10.34 20.54 11.21
CA LYS A 241 11.23 21.68 11.02
C LYS A 241 12.39 21.68 12.01
N SER A 242 12.11 21.50 13.30
CA SER A 242 13.16 21.45 14.33
C SER A 242 14.15 20.30 14.09
N PHE A 243 13.68 19.16 13.57
CA PHE A 243 14.55 18.08 13.15
C PHE A 243 15.46 18.49 11.99
N LEU A 244 14.91 19.08 10.92
CA LEU A 244 15.69 19.52 9.76
C LEU A 244 16.74 20.58 10.15
N GLU A 245 16.37 21.55 10.98
CA GLU A 245 17.31 22.55 11.51
C GLU A 245 18.42 21.90 12.36
N ALA A 246 18.11 20.86 13.14
CA ALA A 246 19.14 20.13 13.89
C ALA A 246 20.11 19.38 12.97
N VAL A 247 19.63 18.86 11.84
CA VAL A 247 20.47 18.20 10.83
C VAL A 247 21.41 19.22 10.18
N GLU A 248 20.88 20.36 9.73
CA GLU A 248 21.68 21.44 9.13
C GLU A 248 22.76 21.97 10.10
N ASN A 249 22.41 22.08 11.38
CA ASN A 249 23.32 22.50 12.45
C ASN A 249 24.25 21.38 12.95
N LYS A 250 24.20 20.18 12.36
CA LYS A 250 25.00 18.99 12.76
C LYS A 250 24.82 18.59 14.23
N SER A 251 23.66 18.89 14.81
CA SER A 251 23.28 18.54 16.18
C SER A 251 22.26 17.41 16.25
N ALA A 252 21.77 16.92 15.11
CA ALA A 252 20.88 15.78 15.03
C ALA A 252 21.55 14.48 15.51
N ILE A 253 20.73 13.56 16.02
CA ILE A 253 21.19 12.25 16.52
C ILE A 253 21.68 11.42 15.33
N THR A 254 22.90 10.91 15.46
CA THR A 254 23.56 10.00 14.52
C THR A 254 23.64 8.61 15.12
N TYR A 255 23.99 7.60 14.32
CA TYR A 255 24.20 6.24 14.84
C TYR A 255 25.22 6.20 16.00
N GLU A 256 26.31 6.95 15.90
CA GLU A 256 27.36 7.02 16.92
C GLU A 256 26.90 7.64 18.24
N THR A 257 25.93 8.56 18.18
CA THR A 257 25.39 9.27 19.35
C THR A 257 24.08 8.67 19.86
N ALA A 258 23.57 7.63 19.20
CA ALA A 258 22.37 6.92 19.62
C ALA A 258 22.58 6.18 20.96
N LEU A 259 21.51 6.06 21.75
CA LEU A 259 21.55 5.36 23.03
C LEU A 259 21.95 3.88 22.83
N ALA A 260 22.88 3.38 23.65
CA ALA A 260 23.37 2.00 23.55
C ALA A 260 22.25 0.94 23.69
N SER A 261 21.20 1.24 24.48
CA SER A 261 20.00 0.39 24.59
C SER A 261 19.26 0.28 23.26
N ARG A 262 19.13 1.39 22.51
CA ARG A 262 18.49 1.44 21.19
C ARG A 262 19.27 0.64 20.15
N ILE A 263 20.60 0.73 20.17
CA ILE A 263 21.48 -0.06 19.30
C ILE A 263 21.35 -1.56 19.60
N THR A 264 21.13 -1.93 20.86
CA THR A 264 20.93 -3.33 21.25
C THR A 264 19.56 -3.84 20.79
N GLU A 265 18.51 -3.04 20.98
CA GLU A 265 17.15 -3.39 20.51
C GLU A 265 17.06 -3.50 18.99
N SER A 266 17.76 -2.66 18.23
CA SER A 266 17.73 -2.70 16.76
C SER A 266 18.32 -4.00 16.18
N LYS A 267 19.25 -4.64 16.90
CA LYS A 267 19.88 -5.91 16.51
C LYS A 267 19.01 -7.14 16.75
N LYS A 268 17.91 -7.02 17.50
CA LYS A 268 17.00 -8.15 17.74
C LYS A 268 16.28 -8.53 16.45
N SER A 269 16.20 -9.84 16.20
CA SER A 269 15.36 -10.38 15.14
C SER A 269 13.90 -9.99 15.35
N PHE A 270 13.18 -9.80 14.25
CA PHE A 270 11.76 -9.50 14.30
C PHE A 270 10.96 -10.70 14.82
N ASP A 271 10.06 -10.43 15.76
CA ASP A 271 9.13 -11.42 16.29
C ASP A 271 7.71 -11.12 15.81
N PRO A 272 7.16 -11.89 14.85
CA PRO A 272 5.81 -11.68 14.33
C PRO A 272 4.70 -12.06 15.33
N SER A 273 5.02 -12.87 16.35
CA SER A 273 4.00 -13.48 17.22
C SER A 273 3.29 -12.48 18.14
N GLY A 274 3.94 -11.34 18.41
CA GLY A 274 3.41 -10.31 19.31
C GLY A 274 2.59 -9.21 18.64
N VAL A 275 2.63 -9.07 17.30
CA VAL A 275 2.42 -7.73 16.73
C VAL A 275 0.99 -7.45 16.27
N ILE A 276 0.26 -8.35 15.60
CA ILE A 276 -1.08 -7.99 15.08
C ILE A 276 -2.04 -9.19 14.98
N GLN A 277 -2.71 -9.54 16.08
CA GLN A 277 -3.97 -10.28 15.95
C GLN A 277 -5.08 -9.29 15.55
N LYS A 278 -5.69 -9.49 14.38
CA LYS A 278 -6.86 -8.70 13.98
C LYS A 278 -8.01 -8.99 14.97
N LYS A 279 -8.55 -7.95 15.60
CA LYS A 279 -9.65 -8.04 16.58
C LYS A 279 -10.89 -7.29 16.10
N GLY A 280 -12.04 -7.58 16.71
CA GLY A 280 -13.29 -6.83 16.50
C GLY A 280 -13.86 -6.91 15.08
N LYS A 281 -14.23 -5.76 14.50
CA LYS A 281 -14.87 -5.68 13.18
C LYS A 281 -13.98 -6.21 12.06
N ALA A 282 -12.68 -5.95 12.12
CA ALA A 282 -11.72 -6.43 11.12
C ALA A 282 -11.65 -7.96 11.09
N LEU A 283 -11.72 -8.60 12.27
CA LEU A 283 -11.78 -10.07 12.38
C LEU A 283 -13.05 -10.63 11.72
N LEU A 284 -14.22 -10.02 11.97
CA LEU A 284 -15.47 -10.46 11.37
C LEU A 284 -15.47 -10.34 9.84
N VAL A 285 -14.96 -9.21 9.32
CA VAL A 285 -14.81 -9.03 7.86
C VAL A 285 -13.86 -10.07 7.29
N LEU A 286 -12.73 -10.34 7.96
CA LEU A 286 -11.78 -11.38 7.52
C LEU A 286 -12.42 -12.77 7.53
N MET A 287 -13.17 -13.12 8.58
CA MET A 287 -13.91 -14.39 8.66
C MET A 287 -14.95 -14.51 7.54
N LEU A 288 -15.68 -13.43 7.23
CA LEU A 288 -16.64 -13.40 6.13
C LEU A 288 -15.94 -13.62 4.78
N ILE A 289 -14.80 -12.97 4.57
CA ILE A 289 -13.99 -13.17 3.35
C ILE A 289 -13.54 -14.62 3.23
N ILE A 290 -13.08 -15.24 4.32
CA ILE A 290 -12.70 -16.67 4.34
C ILE A 290 -13.90 -17.55 3.97
N ILE A 291 -15.05 -17.35 4.61
CA ILE A 291 -16.30 -18.10 4.32
C ILE A 291 -16.73 -17.96 2.86
N LEU A 292 -16.64 -16.77 2.28
CA LEU A 292 -16.99 -16.56 0.87
C LEU A 292 -15.93 -17.15 -0.07
N SER A 293 -14.67 -17.14 0.33
CA SER A 293 -13.56 -17.69 -0.47
C SER A 293 -13.60 -19.21 -0.56
N THR A 294 -14.08 -19.92 0.48
CA THR A 294 -14.26 -21.38 0.43
C THR A 294 -15.26 -21.81 -0.64
N LEU A 295 -16.23 -20.95 -1.00
CA LEU A 295 -17.19 -21.23 -2.08
C LEU A 295 -16.54 -21.20 -3.47
N VAL A 296 -15.42 -20.49 -3.62
CA VAL A 296 -14.66 -20.40 -4.88
C VAL A 296 -13.59 -21.48 -4.93
N SER A 297 -12.83 -21.65 -3.85
CA SER A 297 -11.78 -22.65 -3.73
C SER A 297 -11.57 -23.03 -2.26
N GLU A 298 -12.20 -24.13 -1.85
CA GLU A 298 -12.13 -24.68 -0.49
C GLU A 298 -10.68 -24.92 -0.03
N ASP A 299 -9.94 -25.76 -0.76
CA ASP A 299 -8.58 -26.19 -0.38
C ASP A 299 -7.62 -25.00 -0.24
N LEU A 300 -7.62 -24.12 -1.24
CA LEU A 300 -6.74 -22.95 -1.26
C LEU A 300 -7.07 -21.99 -0.11
N THR A 301 -8.35 -21.85 0.21
CA THR A 301 -8.80 -21.00 1.32
C THR A 301 -8.39 -21.58 2.67
N CYS A 302 -8.46 -22.91 2.84
CA CYS A 302 -8.02 -23.57 4.07
C CYS A 302 -6.49 -23.45 4.27
N ILE A 303 -5.71 -23.67 3.22
CA ILE A 303 -4.25 -23.46 3.25
C ILE A 303 -3.92 -21.99 3.56
N GLY A 304 -4.60 -21.05 2.90
CA GLY A 304 -4.43 -19.62 3.13
C GLY A 304 -4.76 -19.22 4.58
N THR A 305 -5.84 -19.76 5.13
CA THR A 305 -6.24 -19.52 6.53
C THR A 305 -5.22 -20.11 7.51
N GLY A 306 -4.71 -21.32 7.25
CA GLY A 306 -3.63 -21.92 8.05
C GLY A 306 -2.36 -21.05 8.06
N LEU A 307 -2.00 -20.47 6.91
CA LEU A 307 -0.87 -19.55 6.80
C LEU A 307 -1.11 -18.24 7.57
N MET A 308 -2.32 -17.69 7.53
CA MET A 308 -2.68 -16.51 8.34
C MET A 308 -2.61 -16.80 9.85
N ILE A 309 -3.00 -18.00 10.29
CA ILE A 309 -2.89 -18.44 11.69
C ILE A 309 -1.41 -18.57 12.08
N ALA A 310 -0.60 -19.23 11.25
CA ALA A 310 0.83 -19.41 11.51
C ALA A 310 1.59 -18.07 11.63
N ARG A 311 1.09 -17.02 10.97
CA ARG A 311 1.63 -15.66 11.02
C ARG A 311 1.02 -14.78 12.13
N GLY A 312 0.10 -15.32 12.93
CA GLY A 312 -0.53 -14.58 14.03
C GLY A 312 -1.56 -13.53 13.61
N ILE A 313 -1.97 -13.50 12.33
CA ILE A 313 -2.91 -12.50 11.78
C ILE A 313 -4.33 -12.76 12.29
N ILE A 314 -4.72 -14.03 12.29
CA ILE A 314 -5.99 -14.53 12.80
C ILE A 314 -5.72 -15.58 13.88
N GLY A 315 -6.52 -15.57 14.94
CA GLY A 315 -6.45 -16.64 15.95
C GLY A 315 -6.80 -18.00 15.35
N PHE A 316 -6.24 -19.07 15.93
CA PHE A 316 -6.51 -20.44 15.51
C PHE A 316 -8.02 -20.75 15.48
N ILE A 317 -8.71 -20.48 16.59
CA ILE A 317 -10.15 -20.75 16.74
C ILE A 317 -11.00 -20.01 15.69
N PRO A 318 -10.93 -18.67 15.54
CA PRO A 318 -11.75 -17.98 14.55
C PRO A 318 -11.43 -18.41 13.11
N GLY A 319 -10.17 -18.71 12.78
CA GLY A 319 -9.79 -19.21 11.45
C GLY A 319 -10.42 -20.57 11.15
N VAL A 320 -10.32 -21.53 12.08
CA VAL A 320 -10.92 -22.86 11.93
C VAL A 320 -12.45 -22.78 11.83
N ILE A 321 -13.10 -21.96 12.66
CA ILE A 321 -14.55 -21.76 12.62
C ILE A 321 -14.99 -21.17 11.27
N ALA A 322 -14.26 -20.18 10.74
CA ALA A 322 -14.59 -19.59 9.45
C ALA A 322 -14.51 -20.62 8.31
N CYS A 323 -13.44 -21.43 8.27
CA CYS A 323 -13.31 -22.51 7.29
C CYS A 323 -14.45 -23.53 7.42
N LEU A 324 -14.75 -23.99 8.64
CA LEU A 324 -15.80 -24.97 8.89
C LEU A 324 -17.18 -24.47 8.44
N ILE A 325 -17.53 -23.23 8.78
CA ILE A 325 -18.79 -22.61 8.34
C ILE A 325 -18.83 -22.50 6.82
N GLY A 326 -17.73 -22.07 6.19
CA GLY A 326 -17.62 -21.91 4.75
C GLY A 326 -17.84 -23.22 3.99
N ILE A 327 -17.17 -24.30 4.41
CA ILE A 327 -17.31 -25.64 3.81
C ILE A 327 -18.73 -26.16 4.00
N PHE A 328 -19.24 -26.12 5.23
CA PHE A 328 -20.57 -26.65 5.54
C PHE A 328 -21.68 -25.95 4.74
N VAL A 329 -21.63 -24.61 4.65
CA VAL A 329 -22.59 -23.84 3.86
C VAL A 329 -22.41 -24.12 2.36
N GLY A 330 -21.17 -24.21 1.88
CA GLY A 330 -20.86 -24.52 0.49
C GLY A 330 -21.44 -25.86 0.04
N ASP A 331 -21.22 -26.92 0.82
CA ASP A 331 -21.73 -28.27 0.54
C ASP A 331 -23.25 -28.32 0.50
N ILE A 332 -23.91 -27.63 1.44
CA ILE A 332 -25.38 -27.53 1.46
C ILE A 332 -25.88 -26.83 0.20
N LEU A 333 -25.24 -25.73 -0.23
CA LEU A 333 -25.63 -25.00 -1.43
C LEU A 333 -25.43 -25.84 -2.69
N LEU A 334 -24.32 -26.58 -2.80
CA LEU A 334 -24.07 -27.50 -3.91
C LEU A 334 -25.09 -28.64 -3.95
N TYR A 335 -25.41 -29.22 -2.80
CA TYR A 335 -26.45 -30.24 -2.69
C TYR A 335 -27.83 -29.71 -3.12
N LEU A 336 -28.22 -28.52 -2.65
CA LEU A 336 -29.49 -27.89 -3.01
C LEU A 336 -29.55 -27.53 -4.49
N ALA A 337 -28.47 -26.99 -5.05
CA ALA A 337 -28.36 -26.70 -6.48
C ALA A 337 -28.49 -27.98 -7.31
N GLY A 338 -27.79 -29.05 -6.92
CA GLY A 338 -27.91 -30.36 -7.54
C GLY A 338 -29.35 -30.90 -7.48
N ARG A 339 -30.01 -30.80 -6.33
CA ARG A 339 -31.40 -31.24 -6.15
C ARG A 339 -32.39 -30.46 -7.03
N TRP A 340 -32.26 -29.14 -7.11
CA TRP A 340 -33.14 -28.31 -7.93
C TRP A 340 -32.92 -28.55 -9.42
N LEU A 341 -31.66 -28.61 -9.87
CA LEU A 341 -31.33 -28.88 -11.26
C LEU A 341 -31.74 -30.31 -11.68
N ALA A 342 -31.54 -31.30 -10.81
CA ALA A 342 -31.96 -32.69 -11.06
C ALA A 342 -33.49 -32.83 -11.16
N SER A 343 -34.25 -32.16 -10.29
CA SER A 343 -35.72 -32.19 -10.36
C SER A 343 -36.28 -31.65 -11.68
N SER A 344 -35.60 -30.66 -12.28
CA SER A 344 -36.00 -30.06 -13.56
C SER A 344 -35.63 -30.89 -14.80
N THR A 345 -34.63 -31.76 -14.68
CA THR A 345 -34.15 -32.62 -15.76
C THR A 345 -34.87 -33.97 -15.78
N LEU A 346 -35.17 -34.55 -14.61
CA LEU A 346 -35.95 -35.79 -14.49
C LEU A 346 -37.43 -35.63 -14.89
N GLN A 347 -38.02 -34.44 -14.80
CA GLN A 347 -39.38 -34.20 -15.31
C GLN A 347 -39.46 -34.10 -16.85
N LYS A 348 -38.33 -34.07 -17.55
CA LYS A 348 -38.26 -33.98 -19.02
C LYS A 348 -37.75 -35.24 -19.71
N ALA A 349 -37.31 -36.24 -18.94
CA ALA A 349 -37.00 -37.60 -19.40
C ALA A 349 -38.25 -38.46 -19.21
#